data_AF-A0A961NFK1-F1
#
_entry.id   AF-A0A961NFK1-F1
#
_cell.length_a   1.000
_cell.length_b   1.000
_cell.length_c   1.000
_cell.angle_alpha   90.00
_cell.angle_beta   90.00
_cell.angle_gamma   90.00
#
_symmetry.space_group_name_H-M   'P 1'
#
loop_
_entity.id
_entity.type
_entity.pdbx_description
1 polymer ?
#
loop_
_entity_poly.entity_id
_entity_poly.type
_entity_poly.pdbx_seq_one_letter_code
_entity_poly.pdbx_strand_id
1 'polypeptide(L)'
;SRDKLKPYQAVQAVADGLPAIGIVAAVLGVIKAMGSLDKPPEYLGAMIGAALVGTFAGILMSYGLAGPIATSIKVVREKQNRRYVVVKQTLIAFMNGATPHLAVEYGRKTVSSKDRPTLEMVEEQMLNAPIPMAAE
;
A
#
# COMPACT_ATOMS: atom_id res chain seq x y z
N SER A 1 2.30 -12.20 -5.78
CA SER A 1 1.92 -13.01 -4.60
C SER A 1 1.32 -12.10 -3.54
N ARG A 2 0.27 -12.54 -2.85
CA ARG A 2 -0.34 -11.86 -1.69
C ARG A 2 0.70 -11.52 -0.61
N ASP A 3 1.78 -12.30 -0.54
CA ASP A 3 2.89 -12.07 0.39
C ASP A 3 3.61 -10.73 0.20
N LYS A 4 3.69 -10.21 -1.03
CA LYS A 4 4.37 -8.93 -1.31
C LYS A 4 3.60 -7.72 -0.77
N LEU A 5 2.33 -7.91 -0.38
CA LEU A 5 1.49 -6.89 0.26
C LEU A 5 1.50 -6.97 1.80
N LYS A 6 2.18 -7.95 2.41
CA LYS A 6 2.34 -8.02 3.88
C LYS A 6 2.86 -6.71 4.50
N PRO A 7 3.84 -6.00 3.90
CA PRO A 7 4.29 -4.72 4.45
C PRO A 7 3.20 -3.65 4.46
N TYR A 8 2.38 -3.58 3.39
CA TYR A 8 1.22 -2.68 3.35
C TYR A 8 0.23 -3.03 4.47
N GLN A 9 -0.11 -4.30 4.61
CA GLN A 9 -1.06 -4.78 5.62
C GLN A 9 -0.58 -4.48 7.04
N ALA A 10 0.71 -4.65 7.31
CA ALA A 10 1.29 -4.33 8.61
C ALA A 10 1.18 -2.84 8.94
N VAL A 11 1.56 -1.95 8.00
CA VAL A 11 1.46 -0.50 8.23
C VAL A 11 0.00 -0.04 8.31
N GLN A 12 -0.89 -0.62 7.50
CA GLN A 12 -2.32 -0.33 7.57
C GLN A 12 -2.91 -0.71 8.94
N ALA A 13 -2.56 -1.88 9.47
CA ALA A 13 -3.01 -2.31 10.80
C ALA A 13 -2.54 -1.35 11.91
N VAL A 14 -1.32 -0.81 11.79
CA VAL A 14 -0.85 0.25 12.69
C VAL A 14 -1.67 1.53 12.52
N ALA A 15 -1.94 1.95 11.28
CA ALA A 15 -2.75 3.13 11.00
C ALA A 15 -4.15 3.01 11.62
N ASP A 16 -4.79 1.85 11.49
CA ASP A 16 -6.13 1.59 12.02
C ASP A 16 -6.15 1.55 13.56
N GLY A 17 -5.02 1.19 14.20
CA GLY A 17 -4.89 1.14 15.67
C GLY A 17 -4.57 2.48 16.34
N LEU A 18 -3.94 3.42 15.64
CA LEU A 18 -3.52 4.72 16.21
C LEU A 18 -4.67 5.57 16.82
N PRO A 19 -5.88 5.65 16.23
CA PRO A 19 -6.99 6.37 16.84
C PRO A 19 -7.43 5.77 18.17
N ALA A 20 -7.43 4.43 18.28
CA ALA A 20 -7.78 3.75 19.53
C ALA A 20 -6.78 4.08 20.65
N ILE A 21 -5.48 4.18 20.33
CA ILE A 21 -4.45 4.61 21.29
C ILE A 21 -4.71 6.05 21.76
N GLY A 22 -5.12 6.95 20.85
CA GLY A 22 -5.51 8.32 21.20
C GLY A 22 -6.69 8.39 22.17
N ILE A 23 -7.72 7.54 21.97
CA ILE A 23 -8.86 7.42 22.88
C ILE A 23 -8.39 6.96 24.27
N VAL A 24 -7.53 5.95 24.35
CA VAL A 24 -6.96 5.47 25.62
C VAL A 24 -6.21 6.61 26.34
N ALA A 25 -5.42 7.40 25.61
CA ALA A 25 -4.71 8.55 26.19
C ALA A 25 -5.68 9.61 26.76
N ALA A 26 -6.77 9.92 26.05
CA ALA A 26 -7.79 10.84 26.54
C ALA A 26 -8.51 10.31 27.78
N VAL A 27 -8.85 9.03 27.80
CA VAL A 27 -9.49 8.38 28.96
C VAL A 27 -8.57 8.46 30.19
N LEU A 28 -7.27 8.20 30.02
CA LEU A 28 -6.30 8.35 31.11
C LEU A 28 -6.21 9.78 31.63
N GLY A 29 -6.26 10.78 30.73
CA GLY A 29 -6.29 12.19 31.11
C GLY A 29 -7.54 12.58 31.89
N VAL A 30 -8.72 12.08 31.49
CA VAL A 30 -9.98 12.29 32.22
C VAL A 30 -9.93 11.64 33.60
N ILE A 31 -9.45 10.39 33.72
CA ILE A 31 -9.29 9.71 35.01
C ILE A 31 -8.40 10.54 35.94
N LYS A 32 -7.29 11.10 35.42
CA LYS A 32 -6.38 11.93 36.21
C LYS A 32 -7.02 13.24 36.67
N ALA A 33 -7.82 13.88 35.81
CA ALA A 33 -8.57 15.08 36.16
C ALA A 33 -9.64 14.80 37.24
N MET A 34 -10.37 13.68 37.14
CA MET A 34 -11.37 13.27 38.15
C MET A 34 -10.74 12.97 39.51
N GLY A 35 -9.48 12.52 39.55
CA GLY A 35 -8.75 12.33 40.80
C GLY A 35 -8.20 13.62 41.44
N SER A 36 -8.40 14.77 40.81
CA SER A 36 -7.88 16.08 41.27
C SER A 36 -8.96 17.17 41.31
N LEU A 37 -10.22 16.78 41.53
CA LEU A 37 -11.38 17.69 41.50
C LEU A 37 -11.34 18.80 42.54
N ASP A 38 -10.55 18.62 43.60
CA ASP A 38 -10.28 19.58 44.67
C ASP A 38 -9.36 20.73 44.24
N LYS A 39 -8.72 20.62 43.06
CA LYS A 39 -7.79 21.62 42.55
C LYS A 39 -8.50 22.74 41.78
N PRO A 40 -7.86 23.92 41.67
CA PRO A 40 -8.44 25.06 40.96
C PRO A 40 -8.73 24.75 39.48
N PRO A 41 -9.74 25.40 38.87
CA PRO A 41 -10.19 25.12 37.50
C PRO A 41 -9.09 25.22 36.45
N GLU A 42 -8.12 26.10 36.62
CA GLU A 42 -7.00 26.30 35.68
C GLU A 42 -6.15 25.02 35.57
N TYR A 43 -5.93 24.34 36.68
CA TYR A 43 -5.16 23.10 36.72
C TYR A 43 -5.93 21.93 36.08
N LEU A 44 -7.24 21.88 36.32
CA LEU A 44 -8.13 20.91 35.69
C LEU A 44 -8.20 21.11 34.16
N GLY A 45 -8.30 22.37 33.73
CA GLY A 45 -8.30 22.75 32.31
C GLY A 45 -7.03 22.31 31.59
N ALA A 46 -5.87 22.45 32.22
CA ALA A 46 -4.60 21.97 31.66
C ALA A 46 -4.59 20.44 31.47
N MET A 47 -5.11 19.68 32.43
CA MET A 47 -5.19 18.21 32.31
C MET A 47 -6.14 17.76 31.20
N ILE A 48 -7.32 18.39 31.11
CA ILE A 48 -8.29 18.09 30.06
C ILE A 48 -7.73 18.47 28.69
N GLY A 49 -7.04 19.61 28.58
CA GLY A 49 -6.34 20.01 27.37
C GLY A 49 -5.32 18.96 26.91
N ALA A 50 -4.49 18.45 27.83
CA ALA A 50 -3.57 17.36 27.54
C ALA A 50 -4.28 16.08 27.07
N ALA A 51 -5.42 15.74 27.66
CA ALA A 51 -6.24 14.60 27.26
C ALA A 51 -6.75 14.74 25.82
N LEU A 52 -7.23 15.92 25.44
CA LEU A 52 -7.73 16.22 24.09
C LEU A 52 -6.63 16.15 23.03
N VAL A 53 -5.41 16.58 23.36
CA VAL A 53 -4.24 16.46 22.47
C VAL A 53 -3.92 14.98 22.18
N GLY A 54 -4.14 14.08 23.14
CA GLY A 54 -3.97 12.64 22.94
C GLY A 54 -4.86 12.08 21.83
N THR A 55 -6.16 12.38 21.85
CA THR A 55 -7.10 11.97 20.79
C THR A 55 -6.74 12.61 19.45
N PHE A 56 -6.46 13.92 19.45
CA PHE A 56 -6.06 14.63 18.25
C PHE A 56 -4.82 14.01 17.61
N ALA A 57 -3.77 13.74 18.39
CA ALA A 57 -2.54 13.14 17.89
C ALA A 57 -2.76 11.73 17.33
N GLY A 58 -3.59 10.90 17.98
CA GLY A 58 -3.92 9.56 17.48
C GLY A 58 -4.59 9.58 16.11
N ILE A 59 -5.59 10.45 15.94
CA ILE A 59 -6.30 10.63 14.66
C ILE A 59 -5.37 11.23 13.60
N LEU A 60 -4.59 12.26 13.96
CA LEU A 60 -3.65 12.92 13.06
C LEU A 60 -2.58 11.95 12.54
N MET A 61 -1.99 11.13 13.40
CA MET A 61 -0.97 10.16 12.98
C MET A 61 -1.56 9.03 12.13
N SER A 62 -2.79 8.60 12.43
CA SER A 62 -3.48 7.59 11.64
C SER A 62 -3.74 8.06 10.20
N TYR A 63 -4.51 9.13 10.04
CA TYR A 63 -4.97 9.58 8.73
C TYR A 63 -3.99 10.51 8.02
N GLY A 64 -3.20 11.28 8.76
CA GLY A 64 -2.24 12.22 8.21
C GLY A 64 -0.90 11.60 7.82
N LEU A 65 -0.53 10.45 8.41
CA LEU A 65 0.80 9.85 8.19
C LEU A 65 0.73 8.35 7.86
N ALA A 66 0.28 7.51 8.79
CA ALA A 66 0.37 6.07 8.66
C ALA A 66 -0.45 5.52 7.48
N GLY A 67 -1.69 5.98 7.31
CA GLY A 67 -2.57 5.59 6.20
C GLY A 67 -2.02 5.97 4.80
N PRO A 68 -1.60 7.24 4.59
CA PRO A 68 -0.94 7.65 3.35
C PRO A 68 0.32 6.81 3.05
N ILE A 69 1.17 6.55 4.04
CA ILE A 69 2.38 5.73 3.86
C ILE A 69 2.01 4.29 3.46
N ALA A 70 1.02 3.68 4.12
CA ALA A 70 0.53 2.35 3.77
C ALA A 70 0.07 2.31 2.29
N THR A 71 -0.70 3.32 1.88
CA THR A 71 -1.20 3.44 0.50
C THR A 71 -0.06 3.58 -0.51
N SER A 72 0.95 4.41 -0.22
CA SER A 72 2.13 4.54 -1.08
C SER A 72 2.88 3.21 -1.25
N ILE A 73 3.04 2.44 -0.17
CA ILE A 73 3.65 1.10 -0.22
C ILE A 73 2.84 0.18 -1.15
N LYS A 74 1.52 0.17 -1.02
CA LYS A 74 0.63 -0.65 -1.85
C LYS A 74 0.81 -0.32 -3.33
N VAL A 75 0.76 0.96 -3.70
CA VAL A 75 0.91 1.42 -5.09
C VAL A 75 2.23 0.96 -5.70
N VAL A 76 3.34 1.12 -4.97
CA VAL A 76 4.67 0.68 -5.44
C VAL A 76 4.72 -0.84 -5.60
N ARG A 77 4.19 -1.60 -4.63
CA ARG A 77 4.20 -3.06 -4.67
C ARG A 77 3.32 -3.62 -5.79
N GLU A 78 2.15 -3.04 -6.02
CA GLU A 78 1.26 -3.43 -7.13
C GLU A 78 1.92 -3.15 -8.49
N LYS A 79 2.57 -1.99 -8.66
CA LYS A 79 3.33 -1.66 -9.87
C LYS A 79 4.43 -2.69 -10.14
N GLN A 80 5.18 -3.11 -9.11
CA GLN A 80 6.20 -4.16 -9.23
C GLN A 80 5.59 -5.53 -9.54
N ASN A 81 4.43 -5.86 -8.96
CA ASN A 81 3.75 -7.14 -9.18
C ASN A 81 3.15 -7.24 -10.59
N ARG A 82 2.83 -6.11 -11.24
CA ARG A 82 2.25 -6.07 -12.58
C ARG A 82 3.14 -6.74 -13.65
N ARG A 83 4.46 -6.68 -13.52
CA ARG A 83 5.40 -7.39 -14.42
C ARG A 83 5.16 -8.90 -14.44
N TYR A 84 4.97 -9.50 -13.26
CA TYR A 84 4.69 -10.93 -13.15
C TYR A 84 3.31 -11.29 -13.72
N VAL A 85 2.33 -10.38 -13.60
CA VAL A 85 1.00 -10.58 -14.19
C VAL A 85 1.07 -10.59 -15.72
N VAL A 86 1.84 -9.69 -16.32
CA VAL A 86 2.05 -9.65 -17.77
C VAL A 86 2.67 -10.97 -18.27
N VAL A 87 3.77 -11.41 -17.65
CA VAL A 87 4.42 -12.69 -18.00
C VAL A 87 3.47 -13.86 -17.84
N LYS A 88 2.73 -13.92 -16.72
CA LYS A 88 1.73 -14.97 -16.48
C LYS A 88 0.67 -14.99 -17.60
N GLN A 89 0.14 -13.84 -18.00
CA GLN A 89 -0.87 -13.78 -19.05
C GLN A 89 -0.33 -14.21 -20.41
N THR A 90 0.89 -13.80 -20.77
CA THR A 90 1.56 -14.25 -21.99
C THR A 90 1.75 -15.78 -22.00
N LEU A 91 2.23 -16.36 -20.90
CA LEU A 91 2.43 -17.80 -20.81
C LEU A 91 1.10 -18.57 -20.89
N ILE A 92 0.05 -18.10 -20.21
CA ILE A 92 -1.28 -18.72 -20.29
C ILE A 92 -1.83 -18.68 -21.72
N ALA A 93 -1.68 -17.56 -22.42
CA ALA A 93 -2.12 -17.44 -23.80
C ALA A 93 -1.39 -18.45 -24.72
N PHE A 94 -0.07 -18.59 -24.53
CA PHE A 94 0.73 -19.57 -25.28
C PHE A 94 0.33 -21.02 -24.96
N MET A 95 0.12 -21.36 -23.69
CA MET A 95 -0.35 -22.68 -23.26
C MET A 95 -1.74 -23.04 -23.83
N ASN A 96 -2.58 -22.04 -24.08
CA ASN A 96 -3.90 -22.22 -24.69
C ASN A 96 -3.84 -22.30 -26.24
N GLY A 97 -2.65 -22.41 -26.83
CA GLY A 97 -2.47 -22.61 -28.27
C GLY A 97 -2.35 -21.33 -29.10
N ALA A 98 -2.18 -20.15 -28.47
CA ALA A 98 -1.86 -18.94 -29.21
C ALA A 98 -0.44 -19.02 -29.80
N THR A 99 -0.25 -18.53 -31.02
CA THR A 99 1.11 -18.40 -31.60
C THR A 99 1.97 -17.47 -30.72
N PRO A 100 3.31 -17.62 -30.69
CA PRO A 100 4.17 -16.78 -29.86
C PRO A 100 3.91 -15.27 -30.04
N HIS A 101 3.66 -14.86 -31.27
CA HIS A 101 3.37 -13.47 -31.62
C HIS A 101 2.04 -12.99 -31.01
N LEU A 102 1.00 -13.83 -31.06
CA LEU A 102 -0.30 -13.52 -30.50
C LEU A 102 -0.28 -13.58 -28.96
N ALA A 103 0.46 -14.52 -28.38
CA ALA A 103 0.63 -14.65 -26.92
C ALA A 103 1.27 -13.39 -26.30
N VAL A 104 2.27 -12.82 -26.97
CA VAL A 104 2.89 -11.55 -26.55
C VAL A 104 1.89 -10.39 -26.62
N GLU A 105 1.01 -10.37 -27.62
CA GLU A 105 -0.05 -9.34 -27.73
C GLU A 105 -1.04 -9.40 -26.55
N TYR A 106 -1.42 -10.60 -26.08
CA TYR A 106 -2.21 -10.75 -24.85
C TYR A 106 -1.49 -10.18 -23.62
N GLY A 107 -0.17 -10.38 -23.53
CA GLY A 107 0.69 -9.75 -22.51
C GLY A 107 0.67 -8.22 -22.59
N ARG A 108 0.89 -7.67 -23.79
CA ARG A 108 0.89 -6.22 -24.05
C ARG A 108 -0.43 -5.57 -23.66
N LYS A 109 -1.56 -6.21 -23.98
CA LYS A 109 -2.90 -5.75 -23.59
C LYS A 109 -3.13 -5.74 -22.08
N THR A 110 -2.38 -6.53 -21.31
CA THR A 110 -2.43 -6.56 -19.84
C THR A 110 -1.74 -5.33 -19.20
N VAL A 111 -0.84 -4.67 -19.94
CA VAL A 111 -0.19 -3.42 -19.50
C VAL A 111 -1.19 -2.26 -19.50
N SER A 112 -1.01 -1.32 -18.56
CA SER A 112 -1.86 -0.14 -18.40
C SER A 112 -1.83 0.69 -19.67
N SER A 113 -2.95 1.26 -20.12
CA SER A 113 -2.98 2.05 -21.35
C SER A 113 -1.95 3.19 -21.38
N LYS A 114 -1.63 3.78 -20.23
CA LYS A 114 -0.62 4.85 -20.11
C LYS A 114 0.82 4.37 -20.34
N ASP A 115 1.12 3.13 -19.96
CA ASP A 115 2.47 2.54 -20.01
C ASP A 115 2.58 1.47 -21.10
N ARG A 116 1.55 1.31 -21.93
CA ARG A 116 1.46 0.22 -22.91
C ARG A 116 2.35 0.57 -24.10
N PRO A 117 3.37 -0.24 -24.42
CA PRO A 117 4.18 -0.02 -25.61
C PRO A 117 3.34 -0.25 -26.89
N THR A 118 3.76 0.38 -27.99
CA THR A 118 3.18 0.11 -29.30
C THR A 118 3.51 -1.32 -29.72
N LEU A 119 2.74 -1.86 -30.67
CA LEU A 119 2.98 -3.20 -31.20
C LEU A 119 4.35 -3.28 -31.88
N GLU A 120 4.67 -2.27 -32.71
CA GLU A 120 5.94 -2.15 -33.44
C GLU A 120 7.16 -2.21 -32.52
N MET A 121 7.14 -1.48 -31.39
CA MET A 121 8.24 -1.52 -30.41
C MET A 121 8.44 -2.90 -29.81
N VAL A 122 7.36 -3.65 -29.60
CA VAL A 122 7.43 -5.00 -29.04
C VAL A 122 7.98 -5.98 -30.08
N GLU A 123 7.55 -5.86 -31.34
CA GLU A 123 8.04 -6.68 -32.46
C GLU A 123 9.55 -6.47 -32.71
N GLU A 124 10.00 -5.21 -32.71
CA GLU A 124 11.42 -4.87 -32.85
C GLU A 124 12.26 -5.48 -31.70
N GLN A 125 11.76 -5.40 -30.46
CA GLN A 125 12.42 -6.01 -29.31
C GLN A 125 12.47 -7.54 -29.41
N MET A 126 11.44 -8.19 -29.99
CA MET A 126 11.43 -9.64 -30.20
C MET A 126 12.45 -10.07 -31.25
N LEU A 127 12.66 -9.28 -32.30
CA LEU A 127 13.65 -9.55 -33.35
C LEU A 127 15.10 -9.34 -32.84
N ASN A 128 15.29 -8.37 -31.95
CA ASN A 128 16.60 -8.02 -31.39
C ASN A 128 16.94 -8.76 -30.08
N ALA A 129 16.01 -9.54 -29.52
CA ALA A 129 16.26 -10.29 -28.30
C ALA A 129 17.28 -11.41 -28.56
N PRO A 130 18.41 -11.48 -27.83
CA PRO A 130 19.32 -12.60 -27.93
C PRO A 130 18.58 -13.87 -27.49
N ILE A 131 18.43 -14.83 -28.41
CA ILE A 131 17.90 -16.15 -28.10
C ILE A 131 18.84 -16.76 -27.06
N PRO A 132 18.40 -17.06 -25.83
CA PRO A 132 19.21 -17.90 -24.95
C PRO A 132 19.30 -19.24 -25.67
N MET A 133 20.48 -19.59 -26.18
CA MET A 133 20.72 -20.94 -26.68
C MET A 133 20.32 -21.88 -25.55
N ALA A 134 19.31 -22.70 -25.80
CA ALA A 134 18.97 -23.78 -24.89
C ALA A 134 20.26 -24.57 -24.65
N ALA A 135 20.69 -24.62 -23.40
CA ALA A 135 21.76 -25.53 -23.01
C ALA A 135 21.23 -26.94 -23.26
N GLU A 136 21.78 -27.60 -24.27
CA GLU A 136 21.73 -29.06 -24.43
C GLU A 136 22.32 -29.77 -23.21
#